data_AF-A0A4Q3F5Z1-F1
#
_entry.id   AF-A0A4Q3F5Z1-F1
#
_cell.length_a   1.000
_cell.length_b   1.000
_cell.length_c   1.000
_cell.angle_alpha   90.00
_cell.angle_beta   90.00
_cell.angle_gamma   90.00
#
_symmetry.space_group_name_H-M   'P 1'
#
loop_
_entity.id
_entity.type
_entity.pdbx_description
1 polymer ?
#
loop_
_entity_poly.entity_id
_entity_poly.type
_entity_poly.pdbx_seq_one_letter_code
_entity_poly.pdbx_strand_id
1 'polypeptide(L)'
;MLFNSFAFLLGFLPLALALHWLVERFAPTWRLPLLAVLSFAFYGWWDWRFVPLLGFSILLNWLIAEAFQKTRAGGLITLAIAINLAILALFKYFNFFADLAAMIPGLPTAKLDLALPLGISFFTFHHVMYLTDLRRGEAPRYDLVRYALYIAFFPQVLAGPLVRWREIMHQFDERPYL
;
A
#
# COMPACT_ATOMS: atom_id res chain seq x y z
N MET A 1 -7.05 -12.06 1.04
CA MET A 1 -8.33 -12.71 1.47
C MET A 1 -9.43 -11.67 1.46
N LEU A 2 -10.71 -12.06 1.37
CA LEU A 2 -11.81 -11.13 1.65
C LEU A 2 -12.03 -11.03 3.16
N PHE A 3 -12.33 -9.82 3.65
CA PHE A 3 -12.55 -9.55 5.08
C PHE A 3 -13.76 -10.27 5.67
N ASN A 4 -14.80 -10.48 4.87
CA ASN A 4 -16.01 -11.18 5.29
C ASN A 4 -15.90 -12.71 5.17
N SER A 5 -14.72 -13.25 4.84
CA SER A 5 -14.53 -14.70 4.68
C SER A 5 -14.29 -15.41 6.01
N PHE A 6 -14.79 -16.65 6.12
CA PHE A 6 -14.50 -17.52 7.28
C PHE A 6 -12.99 -17.72 7.49
N ALA A 7 -12.23 -17.84 6.41
CA ALA A 7 -10.78 -17.98 6.47
C ALA A 7 -10.10 -16.77 7.13
N PHE A 8 -10.63 -15.55 6.89
CA PHE A 8 -10.17 -14.36 7.62
C PHE A 8 -10.63 -14.37 9.07
N LEU A 9 -11.94 -14.50 9.31
CA LEU A 9 -12.54 -14.35 10.64
C LEU A 9 -12.09 -15.41 11.65
N LEU A 10 -11.93 -16.66 11.21
CA LEU A 10 -11.62 -17.81 12.07
C LEU A 10 -10.16 -18.27 11.98
N GLY A 11 -9.45 -17.90 10.92
CA GLY A 11 -8.05 -18.30 10.69
C GLY A 11 -7.08 -17.15 10.87
N PHE A 12 -7.07 -16.23 9.91
CA PHE A 12 -6.09 -15.16 9.85
C PHE A 12 -6.19 -14.18 11.04
N LEU A 13 -7.40 -13.73 11.38
CA LEU A 13 -7.61 -12.72 12.42
C LEU A 13 -7.21 -13.23 13.83
N PRO A 14 -7.67 -14.41 14.29
CA PRO A 14 -7.21 -14.94 15.58
C PRO A 14 -5.71 -15.16 15.64
N LEU A 15 -5.11 -15.66 14.54
CA LEU A 15 -3.67 -15.85 14.44
C LEU A 15 -2.92 -14.52 14.51
N ALA A 16 -3.36 -13.51 13.75
CA ALA A 16 -2.76 -12.18 13.74
C ALA A 16 -2.80 -11.54 15.14
N LEU A 17 -3.94 -11.64 15.83
CA LEU A 17 -4.10 -11.14 17.20
C LEU A 17 -3.22 -11.90 18.20
N ALA A 18 -3.16 -13.23 18.12
CA ALA A 18 -2.33 -14.04 18.99
C ALA A 18 -0.83 -13.73 18.81
N LEU A 19 -0.36 -13.63 17.56
CA LEU A 19 1.02 -13.26 17.25
C LEU A 19 1.33 -11.83 17.71
N HIS A 20 0.41 -10.90 17.46
CA HIS A 20 0.56 -9.52 17.90
C HIS A 20 0.68 -9.41 19.42
N TRP A 21 -0.19 -10.10 20.16
CA TRP A 21 -0.15 -10.16 21.61
C TRP A 21 1.15 -10.80 22.13
N LEU A 22 1.58 -11.92 21.53
CA LEU A 22 2.80 -12.62 21.92
C LEU A 22 4.04 -11.75 21.70
N VAL A 23 4.14 -11.10 20.54
CA VAL A 23 5.26 -10.19 20.22
C VAL A 23 5.24 -8.96 21.11
N GLU A 24 4.08 -8.36 21.37
CA GLU A 24 4.00 -7.22 22.30
C GLU A 24 4.44 -7.61 23.73
N ARG A 25 4.13 -8.83 24.17
CA ARG A 25 4.50 -9.33 25.50
C ARG A 25 6.00 -9.63 25.64
N PHE A 26 6.61 -10.27 24.64
CA PHE A 26 7.97 -10.81 24.75
C PHE A 26 9.03 -10.01 23.98
N ALA A 27 8.64 -9.30 22.92
CA ALA A 27 9.55 -8.61 22.00
C ALA A 27 8.90 -7.36 21.36
N PRO A 28 8.51 -6.34 22.15
CA PRO A 28 7.67 -5.22 21.68
C PRO A 28 8.28 -4.43 20.51
N THR A 29 9.61 -4.40 20.38
CA THR A 29 10.30 -3.78 19.23
C THR A 29 9.92 -4.39 17.88
N TRP A 30 9.50 -5.66 17.86
CA TRP A 30 9.12 -6.39 16.65
C TRP A 30 7.63 -6.28 16.30
N ARG A 31 6.83 -5.55 17.08
CA ARG A 31 5.39 -5.40 16.84
C ARG A 31 5.06 -4.82 15.47
N LEU A 32 5.65 -3.67 15.12
CA LEU A 32 5.38 -3.01 13.83
C LEU A 32 5.90 -3.83 12.63
N PRO A 33 7.13 -4.39 12.67
CA PRO A 33 7.58 -5.32 11.64
C PRO A 33 6.65 -6.53 11.47
N LEU A 34 6.17 -7.14 12.56
CA LEU A 34 5.20 -8.24 12.50
C LEU A 34 3.93 -7.81 11.79
N LEU A 35 3.35 -6.66 12.15
CA LEU A 35 2.14 -6.15 11.50
C LEU A 35 2.36 -5.89 10.00
N ALA A 36 3.55 -5.42 9.61
CA ALA A 36 3.89 -5.23 8.20
C ALA A 36 3.94 -6.58 7.47
N VAL A 37 4.59 -7.60 8.06
CA VAL A 37 4.64 -8.95 7.49
C VAL A 37 3.25 -9.56 7.36
N LEU A 38 2.42 -9.47 8.41
CA LEU A 38 1.03 -9.94 8.37
C LEU A 38 0.22 -9.21 7.28
N SER A 39 0.50 -7.92 7.08
CA SER A 39 -0.15 -7.12 6.05
C SER A 39 0.20 -7.57 4.63
N PHE A 40 1.48 -7.84 4.38
CA PHE A 40 1.93 -8.40 3.10
C PHE A 40 1.40 -9.83 2.89
N ALA A 41 1.36 -10.66 3.93
CA ALA A 41 0.80 -12.01 3.86
C ALA A 41 -0.70 -11.98 3.50
N PHE A 42 -1.47 -11.08 4.13
CA PHE A 42 -2.89 -10.91 3.84
C PHE A 42 -3.16 -10.44 2.41
N TYR A 43 -2.37 -9.47 1.93
CA TYR A 43 -2.44 -8.98 0.56
C TYR A 43 -2.07 -10.07 -0.43
N GLY A 44 -0.95 -10.77 -0.22
CA GLY A 44 -0.47 -11.85 -1.08
C GLY A 44 -1.38 -13.07 -1.12
N TRP A 45 -2.21 -13.29 -0.11
CA TRP A 45 -3.24 -14.32 -0.16
C TRP A 45 -4.26 -14.08 -1.26
N TRP A 46 -4.56 -12.82 -1.60
CA TRP A 46 -5.46 -12.54 -2.72
C TRP A 46 -4.80 -12.93 -4.04
N ASP A 47 -3.61 -12.42 -4.31
CA ASP A 47 -2.77 -12.83 -5.43
C ASP A 47 -1.32 -12.42 -5.18
N TRP A 48 -0.46 -13.42 -5.04
CA TRP A 48 0.96 -13.24 -4.72
C TRP A 48 1.72 -12.50 -5.83
N ARG A 49 1.25 -12.54 -7.09
CA ARG A 49 1.89 -11.89 -8.24
C ARG A 49 1.97 -10.37 -8.08
N PHE A 50 1.09 -9.78 -7.28
CA PHE A 50 1.06 -8.33 -7.05
C PHE A 50 1.78 -7.89 -5.76
N VAL A 51 2.29 -8.83 -4.95
CA VAL A 51 3.10 -8.50 -3.77
C VAL A 51 4.37 -7.73 -4.16
N PRO A 52 5.12 -8.12 -5.21
CA PRO A 52 6.26 -7.34 -5.67
C PRO A 52 5.87 -5.93 -6.11
N LEU A 53 4.71 -5.74 -6.75
CA LEU A 53 4.21 -4.42 -7.14
C LEU A 53 3.97 -3.53 -5.91
N LEU A 54 3.29 -4.05 -4.90
CA LEU A 54 3.04 -3.32 -3.64
C LEU A 54 4.36 -2.98 -2.93
N GLY A 55 5.25 -3.96 -2.77
CA GLY A 55 6.55 -3.77 -2.13
C GLY A 55 7.45 -2.78 -2.86
N PHE A 56 7.50 -2.88 -4.20
CA PHE A 56 8.26 -1.95 -5.03
C PHE A 56 7.67 -0.54 -4.97
N SER A 57 6.34 -0.39 -5.03
CA SER A 57 5.68 0.91 -4.86
C SER A 57 6.02 1.55 -3.51
N ILE A 58 5.95 0.78 -2.43
CA ILE A 58 6.32 1.24 -1.09
C ILE A 58 7.79 1.67 -1.05
N LEU A 59 8.70 0.83 -1.53
CA LEU A 59 10.13 1.13 -1.48
C LEU A 59 10.49 2.35 -2.33
N LEU A 60 9.99 2.43 -3.56
CA LEU A 60 10.26 3.54 -4.47
C LEU A 60 9.76 4.87 -3.88
N ASN A 61 8.52 4.91 -3.41
CA ASN A 61 7.95 6.12 -2.84
C ASN A 61 8.65 6.53 -1.53
N TRP A 62 9.04 5.55 -0.70
CA TRP A 62 9.80 5.81 0.51
C TRP A 62 11.19 6.40 0.20
N LEU A 63 11.92 5.82 -0.76
CA LEU A 63 13.21 6.34 -1.19
C LEU A 63 13.11 7.77 -1.74
N ILE A 64 12.04 8.09 -2.48
CA ILE A 64 11.80 9.44 -2.97
C ILE A 64 11.48 10.39 -1.81
N ALA A 65 10.69 9.97 -0.83
CA ALA A 65 10.44 10.75 0.38
C ALA A 65 11.74 11.04 1.16
N GLU A 66 12.63 10.05 1.29
CA GLU A 66 13.96 10.20 1.90
C GLU A 66 14.86 11.17 1.14
N ALA A 67 14.90 11.05 -0.18
CA ALA A 67 15.65 11.96 -1.05
C ALA A 67 15.10 13.39 -0.98
N PHE A 68 13.79 13.55 -0.92
CA PHE A 68 13.13 14.85 -0.74
C PHE A 68 13.49 15.47 0.61
N GLN A 69 13.55 14.71 1.70
CA GLN A 69 13.92 15.27 3.01
C GLN A 69 15.34 15.85 3.04
N LYS A 70 16.27 15.26 2.28
CA LYS A 70 17.66 15.73 2.16
C LYS A 70 17.82 16.92 1.22
N THR A 71 17.13 16.91 0.09
CA THR A 71 17.33 17.88 -1.00
C THR A 71 16.32 19.02 -1.01
N ARG A 72 15.15 18.81 -0.40
CA ARG A 72 13.94 19.65 -0.49
C ARG A 72 13.48 19.96 -1.91
N ALA A 73 13.91 19.16 -2.90
CA ALA A 73 13.55 19.32 -4.30
C ALA A 73 12.11 18.85 -4.55
N GLY A 74 11.16 19.80 -4.59
CA GLY A 74 9.73 19.51 -4.79
C GLY A 74 9.40 18.74 -6.09
N GLY A 75 10.26 18.81 -7.11
CA GLY A 75 10.13 18.03 -8.34
C GLY A 75 10.15 16.51 -8.12
N LEU A 76 10.87 16.03 -7.10
CA LEU A 76 10.92 14.60 -6.75
C LEU A 76 9.53 14.07 -6.34
N ILE A 77 8.81 14.85 -5.53
CA ILE A 77 7.46 14.51 -5.09
C ILE A 77 6.47 14.53 -6.27
N THR A 78 6.56 15.56 -7.13
CA THR A 78 5.74 15.63 -8.34
C THR A 78 5.96 14.41 -9.24
N LEU A 79 7.22 14.00 -9.43
CA LEU A 79 7.57 12.82 -10.21
C LEU A 79 7.01 11.53 -9.58
N ALA A 80 7.15 11.35 -8.26
CA ALA A 80 6.57 10.20 -7.57
C ALA A 80 5.05 10.13 -7.77
N ILE A 81 4.34 11.25 -7.58
CA ILE A 81 2.89 11.31 -7.78
C ILE A 81 2.54 10.96 -9.23
N ALA A 82 3.26 11.50 -10.21
CA ALA A 82 3.05 11.17 -11.62
C ALA A 82 3.24 9.67 -11.91
N ILE A 83 4.29 9.04 -11.35
CA ILE A 83 4.53 7.60 -11.50
C ILE A 83 3.39 6.78 -10.87
N ASN A 84 2.94 7.11 -9.66
CA ASN A 84 1.84 6.39 -9.02
C ASN A 84 0.55 6.49 -9.84
N LEU A 85 0.22 7.69 -10.34
CA LEU A 85 -0.97 7.90 -11.17
C LEU A 85 -0.84 7.20 -12.53
N ALA A 86 0.36 7.16 -13.13
CA ALA A 86 0.61 6.43 -14.36
C ALA A 86 0.43 4.92 -14.18
N ILE A 87 0.96 4.34 -13.09
CA ILE A 87 0.76 2.92 -12.76
C ILE A 87 -0.73 2.63 -12.53
N LEU A 88 -1.43 3.47 -11.76
CA LEU A 88 -2.87 3.32 -11.54
C LEU A 88 -3.66 3.41 -12.86
N ALA A 89 -3.34 4.37 -13.71
CA ALA A 89 -3.99 4.54 -15.00
C ALA A 89 -3.72 3.37 -15.94
N LEU A 90 -2.49 2.85 -15.96
CA LEU A 90 -2.13 1.65 -16.71
C LEU A 90 -3.00 0.48 -16.28
N PHE A 91 -2.98 0.07 -15.01
CA PHE A 91 -3.77 -1.08 -14.57
C PHE A 91 -5.29 -0.89 -14.71
N LYS A 92 -5.79 0.34 -14.57
CA LYS A 92 -7.24 0.61 -14.61
C LYS A 92 -7.81 0.73 -16.02
N TYR A 93 -7.03 1.26 -16.97
CA TYR A 93 -7.53 1.58 -18.30
C TYR A 93 -6.83 0.81 -19.43
N PHE A 94 -5.79 0.00 -19.15
CA PHE A 94 -5.08 -0.75 -20.19
C PHE A 94 -6.02 -1.60 -21.04
N ASN A 95 -6.86 -2.43 -20.41
CA ASN A 95 -7.81 -3.28 -21.14
C ASN A 95 -8.79 -2.44 -21.99
N PHE A 96 -9.30 -1.32 -21.44
CA PHE A 96 -10.17 -0.41 -22.19
C PHE A 96 -9.50 0.18 -23.43
N PHE A 97 -8.25 0.64 -23.31
CA PHE A 97 -7.51 1.16 -24.46
C PHE A 97 -7.11 0.07 -25.46
N ALA A 98 -6.81 -1.14 -24.98
CA ALA A 98 -6.54 -2.29 -25.82
C ALA A 98 -7.78 -2.69 -26.64
N ASP A 99 -8.96 -2.69 -26.02
CA ASP A 99 -10.24 -2.96 -26.68
C ASP A 99 -10.57 -1.90 -27.72
N LEU A 100 -10.34 -0.61 -27.44
CA LEU A 100 -10.49 0.47 -28.41
C LEU A 100 -9.54 0.32 -29.61
N ALA A 101 -8.27 0.00 -29.35
CA ALA A 101 -7.29 -0.21 -30.43
C ALA A 101 -7.65 -1.42 -31.30
N ALA A 102 -8.27 -2.45 -30.72
CA ALA A 102 -8.74 -3.63 -31.44
C ALA A 102 -9.91 -3.36 -32.40
N MET A 103 -10.62 -2.24 -32.25
CA MET A 103 -11.67 -1.83 -33.18
C MET A 103 -11.12 -1.17 -34.46
N ILE A 104 -9.83 -0.82 -34.49
CA ILE A 104 -9.18 -0.18 -35.65
C ILE A 104 -8.63 -1.28 -36.57
N PRO A 105 -9.11 -1.39 -37.82
CA PRO A 105 -8.62 -2.38 -38.77
C PRO A 105 -7.12 -2.22 -39.04
N GLY A 106 -6.35 -3.32 -38.94
CA GLY A 106 -4.92 -3.35 -39.27
C GLY A 106 -3.95 -3.19 -38.10
N LEU A 107 -4.45 -2.91 -36.88
CA LEU A 107 -3.61 -2.94 -35.67
C LEU A 107 -3.56 -4.35 -35.06
N PRO A 108 -2.37 -4.85 -34.66
CA PRO A 108 -2.26 -6.12 -33.96
C PRO A 108 -2.94 -6.02 -32.60
N THR A 109 -3.87 -6.93 -32.33
CA THR A 109 -4.62 -6.98 -31.08
C THR A 109 -3.80 -7.67 -29.99
N ALA A 110 -3.07 -6.89 -29.21
CA ALA A 110 -2.48 -7.38 -27.97
C ALA A 110 -3.59 -7.56 -26.92
N LYS A 111 -4.20 -8.75 -26.87
CA LYS A 111 -5.08 -9.15 -25.76
C LYS A 111 -4.24 -9.52 -24.55
N LEU A 112 -3.67 -8.52 -23.88
CA LEU A 112 -3.16 -8.70 -22.53
C LEU A 112 -4.32 -8.42 -21.57
N ASP A 113 -4.96 -9.46 -21.05
CA ASP A 113 -5.93 -9.27 -19.97
C ASP A 113 -5.18 -9.03 -18.65
N LEU A 114 -4.91 -7.76 -18.37
CA LEU A 114 -4.12 -7.37 -17.22
C LEU A 114 -4.98 -7.44 -15.96
N ALA A 115 -4.76 -8.45 -15.14
CA ALA A 115 -5.46 -8.59 -13.86
C ALA A 115 -5.25 -7.33 -13.00
N LEU A 116 -6.34 -6.75 -12.50
CA LEU A 116 -6.32 -5.51 -11.74
C LEU A 116 -5.93 -5.80 -10.28
N PRO A 117 -4.82 -5.25 -9.76
CA PRO A 117 -4.39 -5.52 -8.40
C PRO A 117 -5.42 -5.02 -7.40
N LEU A 118 -5.84 -5.88 -6.49
CA LEU A 118 -6.78 -5.51 -5.45
C LEU A 118 -6.20 -4.38 -4.60
N GLY A 119 -6.98 -3.32 -4.40
CA GLY A 119 -6.53 -2.19 -3.58
C GLY A 119 -5.56 -1.22 -4.25
N ILE A 120 -5.27 -1.35 -5.56
CA ILE A 120 -4.34 -0.43 -6.27
C ILE A 120 -4.69 1.05 -6.10
N SER A 121 -5.97 1.39 -6.17
CA SER A 121 -6.40 2.77 -5.94
C SER A 121 -6.10 3.24 -4.52
N PHE A 122 -6.32 2.38 -3.51
CA PHE A 122 -6.10 2.74 -2.11
C PHE A 122 -4.63 3.01 -1.81
N PHE A 123 -3.74 2.07 -2.12
CA PHE A 123 -2.32 2.28 -1.83
C PHE A 123 -1.73 3.43 -2.66
N THR A 124 -2.17 3.63 -3.92
CA THR A 124 -1.79 4.78 -4.73
C THR A 124 -2.22 6.09 -4.08
N PHE A 125 -3.47 6.21 -3.63
CA PHE A 125 -3.95 7.45 -3.00
C PHE A 125 -3.31 7.69 -1.64
N HIS A 126 -3.01 6.65 -0.86
CA HIS A 126 -2.24 6.80 0.37
C HIS A 126 -0.82 7.32 0.10
N HIS A 127 -0.13 6.80 -0.93
CA HIS A 127 1.17 7.36 -1.36
C HIS A 127 1.05 8.85 -1.70
N VAL A 128 0.10 9.22 -2.56
CA VAL A 128 -0.10 10.61 -3.01
C VAL A 128 -0.41 11.53 -1.83
N MET A 129 -1.29 11.10 -0.92
CA MET A 129 -1.68 11.86 0.25
C MET A 129 -0.49 12.14 1.17
N TYR A 130 0.27 11.10 1.54
CA TYR A 130 1.45 11.28 2.39
C TYR A 130 2.51 12.16 1.71
N LEU A 131 2.82 11.92 0.44
CA LEU A 131 3.85 12.69 -0.27
C LEU A 131 3.47 14.17 -0.43
N THR A 132 2.18 14.46 -0.65
CA THR A 132 1.67 15.83 -0.73
C THR A 132 1.82 16.55 0.60
N ASP A 133 1.41 15.90 1.70
CA ASP A 133 1.54 16.46 3.04
C ASP A 133 3.01 16.60 3.46
N LEU A 134 3.87 15.64 3.08
CA LEU A 134 5.32 15.70 3.30
C LEU A 134 5.93 16.91 2.59
N ARG A 135 5.53 17.16 1.34
CA ARG A 135 5.98 18.32 0.56
C ARG A 135 5.57 19.65 1.20
N ARG A 136 4.39 19.70 1.82
CA ARG A 136 3.88 20.87 2.55
C ARG A 136 4.53 21.06 3.93
N GLY A 137 5.34 20.11 4.38
CA GLY A 137 5.90 20.10 5.75
C GLY A 137 4.87 19.72 6.81
N GLU A 138 3.72 19.18 6.40
CA GLU A 138 2.63 18.78 7.28
C GLU A 138 2.79 17.36 7.83
N ALA A 139 3.42 16.46 7.06
CA ALA A 139 3.73 15.10 7.46
C ALA A 139 5.20 14.96 7.91
N PRO A 140 5.46 14.24 9.02
CA PRO A 140 6.82 13.93 9.43
C PRO A 140 7.42 12.85 8.52
N ARG A 141 8.75 12.71 8.59
CA ARG A 141 9.47 11.61 7.97
C ARG A 141 9.24 10.32 8.78
N TYR A 142 8.65 9.31 8.15
CA TYR A 142 8.53 7.98 8.73
C TYR A 142 9.62 7.01 8.26
N ASP A 143 10.01 6.07 9.13
CA ASP A 143 10.81 4.93 8.74
C ASP A 143 10.04 3.99 7.79
N LEU A 144 10.77 3.08 7.14
CA LEU A 144 10.20 2.19 6.12
C LEU A 144 9.07 1.30 6.67
N VAL A 145 9.14 0.87 7.93
CA VAL A 145 8.12 -0.03 8.51
C VAL A 145 6.83 0.72 8.75
N ARG A 146 6.90 1.90 9.39
CA ARG A 146 5.72 2.77 9.57
C ARG A 146 5.12 3.19 8.23
N TYR A 147 5.97 3.52 7.26
CA TYR A 147 5.52 3.85 5.93
C TYR A 147 4.84 2.66 5.24
N ALA A 148 5.43 1.47 5.29
CA ALA A 148 4.84 0.26 4.73
C ALA A 148 3.49 -0.07 5.39
N LEU A 149 3.39 0.06 6.71
CA LEU A 149 2.14 -0.10 7.43
C LEU A 149 1.09 0.90 6.97
N TYR A 150 1.40 2.19 6.87
CA TYR A 150 0.45 3.18 6.37
C TYR A 150 -0.22 2.76 5.05
N ILE A 151 0.60 2.22 4.15
CA ILE A 151 0.17 1.87 2.80
C ILE A 151 -0.57 0.54 2.76
N ALA A 152 -0.07 -0.47 3.48
CA ALA A 152 -0.47 -1.86 3.31
C ALA A 152 -1.29 -2.45 4.47
N PHE A 153 -1.54 -1.70 5.56
CA PHE A 153 -2.12 -2.24 6.78
C PHE A 153 -3.37 -3.08 6.50
N PHE A 154 -3.31 -4.38 6.79
CA PHE A 154 -4.33 -5.30 6.35
C PHE A 154 -5.75 -4.94 6.76
N PRO A 155 -6.05 -4.33 7.93
CA PRO A 155 -7.39 -3.92 8.31
C PRO A 155 -7.99 -2.82 7.43
N GLN A 156 -7.19 -2.13 6.62
CA GLN A 156 -7.64 -0.98 5.82
C GLN A 156 -7.40 -1.14 4.33
N VAL A 157 -6.43 -1.97 3.91
CA VAL A 157 -5.91 -1.96 2.53
C VAL A 157 -6.93 -2.38 1.45
N LEU A 158 -8.04 -3.05 1.81
CA LEU A 158 -9.01 -3.57 0.83
C LEU A 158 -10.42 -2.95 0.87
N ALA A 159 -10.83 -2.37 2.00
CA ALA A 159 -12.20 -1.89 2.19
C ALA A 159 -12.27 -0.89 3.34
N GLY A 160 -12.25 0.40 3.02
CA GLY A 160 -12.40 1.46 4.00
C GLY A 160 -12.43 2.84 3.33
N PRO A 161 -12.83 3.90 4.04
CA PRO A 161 -12.57 5.27 3.59
C PRO A 161 -11.05 5.48 3.42
N LEU A 162 -10.65 6.43 2.58
CA LEU A 162 -9.23 6.84 2.49
C LEU A 162 -8.83 7.48 3.82
N VAL A 163 -8.11 6.73 4.65
CA VAL A 163 -7.67 7.16 5.98
C VAL A 163 -6.39 7.99 5.85
N ARG A 164 -6.33 9.15 6.52
CA ARG A 164 -5.10 9.94 6.52
C ARG A 164 -4.06 9.36 7.45
N TRP A 165 -2.78 9.60 7.14
CA TRP A 165 -1.67 9.17 8.01
C TRP A 165 -1.82 9.68 9.46
N ARG A 166 -2.35 10.89 9.68
CA ARG A 166 -2.56 11.45 11.04
C ARG A 166 -3.51 10.60 11.89
N GLU A 167 -4.51 10.00 11.26
CA GLU A 167 -5.55 9.21 11.92
C GLU A 167 -5.05 7.82 12.33
N ILE A 168 -3.97 7.32 11.72
CA ILE A 168 -3.48 5.96 11.97
C ILE A 168 -2.09 5.92 12.63
N MET A 169 -1.22 6.89 12.34
CA MET A 169 0.16 6.85 12.82
C MET A 169 0.26 6.88 14.34
N HIS A 170 -0.60 7.66 15.02
CA HIS A 170 -0.63 7.72 16.48
C HIS A 170 -0.98 6.36 17.11
N GLN A 171 -1.86 5.58 16.48
CA GLN A 171 -2.26 4.24 16.96
C GLN A 171 -1.09 3.25 16.92
N PHE A 172 -0.11 3.46 16.04
CA PHE A 172 1.09 2.62 16.01
C PHE A 172 2.06 2.93 17.15
N ASP A 173 1.99 4.12 17.73
CA ASP A 173 2.83 4.48 18.88
C ASP A 173 2.15 4.15 20.23
N GLU A 174 0.83 3.94 20.23
CA GLU A 174 0.09 3.44 21.40
C GLU A 174 0.42 1.98 21.72
N ARG A 175 0.44 1.66 23.02
CA ARG A 175 0.56 0.28 23.51
C ARG A 175 -0.83 -0.24 23.86
N PRO A 176 -1.42 -1.13 23.05
CA PRO A 176 -2.84 -1.46 23.17
C PRO A 176 -3.22 -2.31 24.40
N TYR A 177 -2.25 -2.78 25.18
CA TYR A 177 -2.49 -3.69 26.32
C TYR A 177 -1.93 -3.18 27.67
N LEU A 178 -1.55 -1.89 27.74
CA LEU A 178 -1.05 -1.22 28.95
C LEU A 178 -1.86 0.04 29.19
#